data_AF-A0A3N0W5L3-F1
#
_entry.id   AF-A0A3N0W5L3-F1
#
_cell.length_a   1.000
_cell.length_b   1.000
_cell.length_c   1.000
_cell.angle_alpha   90.00
_cell.angle_beta   90.00
_cell.angle_gamma   90.00
#
_symmetry.space_group_name_H-M   'P 1'
#
loop_
_entity.id
_entity.type
_entity.pdbx_description
1 polymer ?
#
loop_
_entity_poly.entity_id
_entity_poly.type
_entity_poly.pdbx_seq_one_letter_code
_entity_poly.pdbx_strand_id
1 'polypeptide(L)'
;MKKQFFLLILSFLGYQIFGQSNATIETKDGLDFNDLQHILYFEGISNQKFNIKSDSLKGKNYQIIIKEFKQGKLSKTDIVFDSKEDEYFRIKTDSLSFAVLTKMTDFNYFKIQFQFNGFSSERKYTVQPSEKDKFALKSFFGSKIKHNFRLI
;
A
#
# COMPACT_ATOMS: atom_id res chain seq x y z
N MET A 1 -43.07 -14.26 32.74
CA MET A 1 -42.98 -13.06 31.87
C MET A 1 -41.60 -12.39 31.88
N LYS A 2 -40.97 -12.08 33.03
CA LYS A 2 -39.64 -11.41 33.07
C LYS A 2 -38.46 -12.19 32.42
N LYS A 3 -38.40 -13.52 32.55
CA LYS A 3 -37.33 -14.35 31.92
C LYS A 3 -37.46 -14.45 30.39
N GLN A 4 -38.69 -14.45 29.86
CA GLN A 4 -38.93 -14.48 28.41
C GLN A 4 -38.56 -13.15 27.75
N PHE A 5 -38.77 -12.04 28.45
CA PHE A 5 -38.33 -10.71 27.99
C PHE A 5 -36.80 -10.59 27.92
N PHE A 6 -36.09 -11.21 28.87
CA PHE A 6 -34.62 -11.22 28.87
C PHE A 6 -34.04 -12.04 27.70
N LEU A 7 -34.66 -13.17 27.35
CA LEU A 7 -34.27 -13.98 26.19
C LEU A 7 -34.48 -13.25 24.85
N LEU A 8 -35.50 -12.39 24.76
CA LEU A 8 -35.83 -11.63 23.56
C LEU A 8 -34.88 -10.43 23.34
N ILE A 9 -34.33 -9.87 24.42
CA ILE A 9 -33.26 -8.86 24.36
C ILE A 9 -31.93 -9.48 23.92
N LEU A 10 -31.64 -10.71 24.38
CA LEU A 10 -30.38 -11.39 24.06
C LEU A 10 -30.31 -11.81 22.57
N SER A 11 -31.44 -12.13 21.94
CA SER A 11 -31.51 -12.44 20.51
C SER A 11 -31.38 -11.19 19.61
N PHE A 12 -31.76 -10.00 20.09
CA PHE A 12 -31.59 -8.76 19.33
C PHE A 12 -30.13 -8.26 19.28
N LEU A 13 -29.33 -8.57 20.29
CA LEU A 13 -27.91 -8.16 20.37
C LEU A 13 -26.99 -8.92 19.40
N GLY A 14 -27.44 -10.05 18.83
CA GLY A 14 -26.63 -10.88 17.93
C GLY A 14 -26.55 -10.39 16.47
N TYR A 15 -27.34 -9.38 16.07
CA TYR A 15 -27.50 -9.02 14.66
C TYR A 15 -26.49 -8.00 14.10
N GLN A 16 -25.58 -7.44 14.91
CA GLN A 16 -24.81 -6.25 14.52
C GLN A 16 -23.33 -6.48 14.13
N ILE A 17 -22.89 -7.71 13.81
CA ILE A 17 -21.44 -7.98 13.59
C ILE A 17 -21.00 -7.87 12.11
N PHE A 18 -21.87 -7.54 11.16
CA PHE A 18 -21.48 -7.45 9.74
C PHE A 18 -21.09 -6.03 9.32
N GLY A 19 -19.84 -5.65 9.61
CA GLY A 19 -19.28 -4.32 9.27
C GLY A 19 -18.07 -4.36 8.33
N GLN A 20 -17.84 -5.42 7.57
CA GLN A 20 -16.65 -5.50 6.69
C GLN A 20 -16.97 -5.02 5.28
N SER A 21 -16.41 -3.87 4.94
CA SER A 21 -16.35 -3.37 3.57
C SER A 21 -15.27 -4.13 2.79
N ASN A 22 -15.63 -4.64 1.61
CA ASN A 22 -14.62 -5.14 0.68
C ASN A 22 -13.84 -3.96 0.10
N ALA A 23 -12.51 -4.09 0.05
CA ALA A 23 -11.65 -3.17 -0.68
C ALA A 23 -11.14 -3.84 -1.95
N THR A 24 -11.16 -3.09 -3.04
CA THR A 24 -10.52 -3.48 -4.29
C THR A 24 -9.19 -2.77 -4.38
N ILE A 25 -8.12 -3.50 -4.66
CA ILE A 25 -6.84 -2.91 -5.09
C ILE A 25 -6.65 -3.18 -6.57
N GLU A 26 -6.49 -2.11 -7.33
CA GLU A 26 -6.09 -2.12 -8.73
C GLU A 26 -4.63 -1.68 -8.82
N THR A 27 -3.79 -2.50 -9.46
CA THR A 27 -2.39 -2.19 -9.73
C THR A 27 -2.21 -1.99 -11.23
N LYS A 28 -1.43 -0.97 -11.59
CA LYS A 28 -1.03 -0.72 -12.97
C LYS A 28 0.48 -0.58 -13.05
N ASP A 29 1.07 -1.46 -13.84
CA ASP A 29 2.50 -1.45 -14.12
C ASP A 29 2.76 -0.59 -15.35
N GLY A 30 3.81 0.22 -15.26
CA GLY A 30 4.25 1.10 -16.34
C GLY A 30 3.39 2.34 -16.57
N LEU A 31 3.75 3.10 -17.59
CA LEU A 31 3.13 4.35 -17.99
C LEU A 31 2.36 4.21 -19.29
N ASP A 32 1.35 5.07 -19.47
CA ASP A 32 0.57 5.13 -20.70
C ASP A 32 1.35 5.74 -21.88
N PHE A 33 2.45 6.43 -21.60
CA PHE A 33 3.30 7.10 -22.59
C PHE A 33 4.59 6.31 -22.79
N ASN A 34 4.74 5.71 -23.98
CA ASN A 34 5.87 4.83 -24.31
C ASN A 34 7.24 5.53 -24.17
N ASP A 35 7.37 6.79 -24.57
CA ASP A 35 8.65 7.50 -24.49
C ASP A 35 9.12 7.72 -23.05
N LEU A 36 8.20 8.13 -22.17
CA LEU A 36 8.53 8.28 -20.76
C LEU A 36 8.82 6.92 -20.11
N GLN A 37 8.12 5.87 -20.54
CA GLN A 37 8.42 4.50 -20.10
C GLN A 37 9.83 4.06 -20.52
N HIS A 38 10.27 4.39 -21.74
CA HIS A 38 11.64 4.13 -22.19
C HIS A 38 12.68 4.88 -21.36
N ILE A 39 12.43 6.15 -21.04
CA ILE A 39 13.31 6.95 -20.18
C ILE A 39 13.41 6.30 -18.79
N LEU A 40 12.29 5.89 -18.18
CA LEU A 40 12.32 5.22 -16.88
C LEU A 40 13.11 3.91 -16.92
N TYR A 41 12.95 3.11 -17.98
CA TYR A 41 13.72 1.88 -18.14
C TYR A 41 15.21 2.14 -18.32
N PHE A 42 15.59 3.13 -19.14
CA PHE A 42 16.98 3.54 -19.31
C PHE A 42 17.60 3.97 -17.99
N GLU A 43 16.85 4.71 -17.17
CA GLU A 43 17.26 5.16 -15.84
C GLU A 43 17.23 4.07 -14.76
N GLY A 44 16.79 2.84 -15.09
CA GLY A 44 16.64 1.75 -14.13
C GLY A 44 15.57 2.02 -13.07
N ILE A 45 14.55 2.81 -13.39
CA ILE A 45 13.45 3.17 -12.50
C ILE A 45 12.26 2.26 -12.80
N SER A 46 11.81 1.53 -11.79
CA SER A 46 10.51 0.86 -11.81
C SER A 46 9.44 1.77 -11.23
N ASN A 47 8.25 1.74 -11.82
CA ASN A 47 7.10 2.52 -11.41
C ASN A 47 5.85 1.64 -11.39
N GLN A 48 5.16 1.62 -10.25
CA GLN A 48 3.90 0.93 -10.08
C GLN A 48 2.86 1.85 -9.47
N LYS A 49 1.69 1.94 -10.11
CA LYS A 49 0.56 2.73 -9.62
C LYS A 49 -0.41 1.83 -8.87
N PHE A 50 -0.88 2.33 -7.72
CA PHE A 50 -1.86 1.70 -6.86
C PHE A 50 -3.11 2.56 -6.82
N ASN A 51 -4.26 1.92 -6.95
CA ASN A 51 -5.55 2.52 -6.70
C ASN A 51 -6.37 1.60 -5.81
N ILE A 52 -6.61 2.03 -4.58
CA ILE A 52 -7.40 1.31 -3.59
C ILE A 52 -8.77 1.97 -3.56
N LYS A 53 -9.84 1.19 -3.74
CA LYS A 53 -11.22 1.67 -3.72
C LYS A 53 -12.03 0.93 -2.67
N SER A 54 -12.72 1.67 -1.81
CA SER A 54 -13.73 1.15 -0.89
C SER A 54 -14.55 2.30 -0.30
N ASP A 55 -15.85 2.10 -0.15
CA ASP A 55 -16.77 3.09 0.43
C ASP A 55 -16.40 3.47 1.87
N SER A 56 -15.65 2.62 2.57
CA SER A 56 -15.20 2.84 3.94
C SER A 56 -13.91 3.66 4.08
N LEU A 57 -13.23 4.00 2.97
CA LEU A 57 -11.94 4.71 3.01
C LEU A 57 -12.09 6.18 3.39
N LYS A 58 -13.24 6.80 3.06
CA LYS A 58 -13.44 8.23 3.29
C LYS A 58 -13.32 8.57 4.78
N GLY A 59 -12.48 9.54 5.09
CA GLY A 59 -12.21 9.98 6.46
C GLY A 59 -11.33 9.02 7.27
N LYS A 60 -10.73 7.99 6.65
CA LYS A 60 -9.78 7.10 7.32
C LYS A 60 -8.36 7.64 7.21
N ASN A 61 -7.58 7.30 8.22
CA ASN A 61 -6.12 7.44 8.22
C ASN A 61 -5.52 6.10 7.77
N TYR A 62 -4.41 6.16 7.06
CA TYR A 62 -3.60 5.04 6.61
C TYR A 62 -2.14 5.23 7.00
N GLN A 63 -1.41 4.11 7.01
CA GLN A 63 0.03 4.06 7.17
C GLN A 63 0.62 3.24 6.05
N ILE A 64 1.86 3.57 5.68
CA ILE A 64 2.66 2.74 4.78
C ILE A 64 3.85 2.23 5.57
N ILE A 65 4.05 0.93 5.47
CA ILE A 65 5.04 0.19 6.22
C ILE A 65 5.82 -0.66 5.24
N ILE A 66 7.14 -0.61 5.34
CA ILE A 66 8.04 -1.49 4.59
C ILE A 66 8.56 -2.56 5.53
N LYS A 67 8.41 -3.82 5.13
CA LYS A 67 8.90 -4.98 5.86
C LYS A 67 10.04 -5.60 5.07
N GLU A 68 11.22 -5.64 5.68
CA GLU A 68 12.40 -6.30 5.12
C GLU A 68 12.44 -7.74 5.60
N PHE A 69 12.63 -8.68 4.67
CA PHE A 69 12.80 -10.09 4.97
C PHE A 69 14.19 -10.55 4.57
N LYS A 70 14.91 -11.20 5.49
CA LYS A 70 16.20 -11.84 5.24
C LYS A 70 16.07 -13.32 5.49
N GLN A 71 16.46 -14.14 4.52
CA GLN A 71 16.35 -15.61 4.59
C GLN A 71 14.93 -16.08 5.00
N GLY A 72 13.90 -15.40 4.48
CA GLY A 72 12.49 -15.71 4.77
C GLY A 72 11.98 -15.23 6.14
N LYS A 73 12.82 -14.62 6.99
CA LYS A 73 12.42 -14.09 8.30
C LYS A 73 12.30 -12.57 8.25
N LEU A 74 11.29 -12.03 8.96
CA LEU A 74 11.13 -10.59 9.12
C LEU A 74 12.35 -10.03 9.87
N SER A 75 13.12 -9.18 9.21
CA SER A 75 14.34 -8.57 9.74
C SER A 75 14.09 -7.16 10.27
N LYS A 76 13.26 -6.38 9.56
CA LYS A 76 13.02 -4.97 9.90
C LYS A 76 11.61 -4.55 9.47
N THR A 77 11.02 -3.63 10.21
CA THR A 77 9.76 -2.98 9.87
C THR A 77 9.94 -1.47 10.01
N ASP A 78 9.75 -0.73 8.92
CA ASP A 78 9.87 0.71 8.89
C ASP A 78 8.53 1.35 8.55
N ILE A 79 8.07 2.29 9.36
CA ILE A 79 6.92 3.15 9.02
C ILE A 79 7.46 4.26 8.12
N VAL A 80 7.03 4.27 6.87
CA VAL A 80 7.53 5.21 5.85
C VAL A 80 6.59 6.39 5.65
N PHE A 81 5.35 6.25 6.11
CA PHE A 81 4.37 7.33 6.11
C PHE A 81 3.24 7.02 7.10
N ASP A 82 2.81 8.03 7.85
CA ASP A 82 1.60 7.99 8.68
C ASP A 82 0.73 9.22 8.42
N SER A 83 -0.45 9.01 7.84
CA SER A 83 -1.41 10.11 7.59
C SER A 83 -1.98 10.75 8.86
N LYS A 84 -1.76 10.16 10.05
CA LYS A 84 -2.16 10.79 11.32
C LYS A 84 -1.31 12.00 11.68
N GLU A 85 -0.17 12.20 11.03
CA GLU A 85 0.73 13.33 11.27
C GLU A 85 0.07 14.68 10.95
N ASP A 86 -0.83 14.73 9.95
CA ASP A 86 -1.55 15.94 9.56
C ASP A 86 -2.92 15.59 8.93
N GLU A 87 -3.97 16.34 9.27
CA GLU A 87 -5.32 16.15 8.72
C GLU A 87 -5.36 16.27 7.18
N TYR A 88 -4.42 17.02 6.59
CA TYR A 88 -4.24 17.11 5.15
C TYR A 88 -4.09 15.73 4.47
N PHE A 89 -3.44 14.78 5.13
CA PHE A 89 -3.14 13.44 4.61
C PHE A 89 -4.30 12.45 4.71
N ARG A 90 -5.38 12.82 5.42
CA ARG A 90 -6.57 11.99 5.58
C ARG A 90 -7.21 11.70 4.23
N ILE A 91 -7.72 10.49 4.04
CA ILE A 91 -8.36 10.11 2.77
C ILE A 91 -9.69 10.87 2.63
N LYS A 92 -9.81 11.70 1.59
CA LYS A 92 -10.96 12.60 1.39
C LYS A 92 -12.09 11.97 0.56
N THR A 93 -11.80 10.88 -0.15
CA THR A 93 -12.70 10.17 -1.06
C THR A 93 -12.82 8.69 -0.66
N ASP A 94 -13.61 7.93 -1.41
CA ASP A 94 -13.73 6.47 -1.37
C ASP A 94 -12.53 5.74 -1.99
N SER A 95 -11.45 6.46 -2.29
CA SER A 95 -10.31 5.97 -3.04
C SER A 95 -8.99 6.57 -2.54
N LEU A 96 -7.95 5.75 -2.57
CA LEU A 96 -6.58 6.15 -2.30
C LEU A 96 -5.71 5.73 -3.48
N SER A 97 -5.16 6.72 -4.18
CA SER A 97 -4.27 6.51 -5.32
C SER A 97 -2.87 7.03 -5.02
N PHE A 98 -1.86 6.23 -5.34
CA PHE A 98 -0.45 6.61 -5.21
C PHE A 98 0.42 5.81 -6.18
N ALA A 99 1.61 6.32 -6.47
CA ALA A 99 2.63 5.60 -7.24
C ALA A 99 3.80 5.23 -6.33
N VAL A 100 4.45 4.11 -6.64
CA VAL A 100 5.68 3.67 -6.00
C VAL A 100 6.76 3.61 -7.06
N LEU A 101 7.77 4.47 -6.90
CA LEU A 101 8.95 4.48 -7.75
C LEU A 101 10.11 3.86 -6.99
N THR A 102 10.87 3.03 -7.69
CA THR A 102 12.00 2.31 -7.10
C THR A 102 13.19 2.32 -8.05
N LYS A 103 14.39 2.50 -7.49
CA LYS A 103 15.65 2.52 -8.25
C LYS A 103 16.78 1.98 -7.40
N MET A 104 17.61 1.11 -7.99
CA MET A 104 18.94 0.83 -7.45
C MET A 104 19.88 1.95 -7.90
N THR A 105 20.52 2.62 -6.96
CA THR A 105 21.45 3.73 -7.26
C THR A 105 22.89 3.24 -7.42
N ASP A 106 23.73 4.04 -8.05
CA ASP A 106 25.14 3.72 -8.22
C ASP A 106 25.92 3.69 -6.89
N PHE A 107 25.42 4.40 -5.87
CA PHE A 107 25.99 4.47 -4.52
C PHE A 107 25.53 3.33 -3.60
N ASN A 108 25.07 2.21 -4.14
CA ASN A 108 24.58 1.04 -3.38
C ASN A 108 23.41 1.34 -2.43
N TYR A 109 22.54 2.29 -2.81
CA TYR A 109 21.25 2.48 -2.14
C TYR A 109 20.11 1.95 -3.01
N PHE A 110 19.21 1.19 -2.40
CA PHE A 110 17.88 0.97 -2.92
C PHE A 110 16.97 2.13 -2.47
N LYS A 111 16.52 2.92 -3.44
CA LYS A 111 15.65 4.07 -3.21
C LYS A 111 14.21 3.69 -3.52
N ILE A 112 13.30 4.06 -2.63
CA ILE A 112 11.85 3.88 -2.77
C ILE A 112 11.20 5.24 -2.53
N GLN A 113 10.33 5.66 -3.44
CA GLN A 113 9.54 6.87 -3.31
C GLN A 113 8.06 6.55 -3.50
N PHE A 114 7.25 6.97 -2.53
CA PHE A 114 5.80 6.94 -2.59
C PHE A 114 5.32 8.32 -3.02
N GLN A 115 4.62 8.41 -4.15
CA GLN A 115 4.08 9.65 -4.69
C GLN A 115 2.56 9.65 -4.57
N PHE A 116 2.04 10.64 -3.86
CA PHE A 116 0.61 10.89 -3.68
C PHE A 116 0.22 12.15 -4.43
N ASN A 117 -1.07 12.45 -4.45
CA ASN A 117 -1.52 13.75 -4.94
C ASN A 117 -1.09 14.85 -3.95
N GLY A 118 -0.11 15.67 -4.34
CA GLY A 118 0.34 16.85 -3.59
C GLY A 118 1.51 16.62 -2.63
N PHE A 119 1.96 15.37 -2.42
CA PHE A 119 3.13 15.10 -1.57
C PHE A 119 3.83 13.80 -1.95
N SER A 120 5.05 13.61 -1.43
CA SER A 120 5.80 12.36 -1.60
C SER A 120 6.56 12.00 -0.32
N SER A 121 6.81 10.71 -0.13
CA SER A 121 7.69 10.19 0.92
C SER A 121 8.79 9.35 0.30
N GLU A 122 10.04 9.61 0.67
CA GLU A 122 11.22 8.91 0.17
C GLU A 122 11.89 8.12 1.29
N ARG A 123 12.40 6.94 0.94
CA ARG A 123 13.27 6.11 1.79
C ARG A 123 14.44 5.55 0.99
N LYS A 124 15.59 5.43 1.65
CA LYS A 124 16.81 4.85 1.10
C LYS A 124 17.27 3.72 2.01
N TYR A 125 17.67 2.62 1.42
CA TYR A 125 18.17 1.44 2.09
C TYR A 125 19.56 1.13 1.56
N THR A 126 20.54 1.04 2.46
CA THR A 126 21.89 0.60 2.07
C THR A 126 21.85 -0.87 1.69
N VAL A 127 22.42 -1.19 0.53
CA VAL A 127 22.52 -2.54 -0.02
C VAL A 127 23.99 -2.92 -0.05
N GLN A 128 24.31 -4.16 0.30
CA GLN A 128 25.69 -4.64 0.17
C GLN A 128 26.07 -4.71 -1.32
N PRO A 129 27.29 -4.31 -1.73
CA PRO A 129 27.69 -4.34 -3.14
C PRO A 129 27.50 -5.72 -3.80
N SER A 130 27.76 -6.80 -3.06
CA SER A 130 27.58 -8.19 -3.50
C SER A 130 26.12 -8.63 -3.71
N GLU A 131 25.17 -7.80 -3.27
CA GLU A 131 23.73 -8.05 -3.37
C GLU A 131 23.06 -7.12 -4.39
N LYS A 132 23.77 -6.11 -4.93
CA LYS A 132 23.21 -5.09 -5.83
C LYS A 132 22.46 -5.71 -7.02
N ASP A 133 23.07 -6.70 -7.68
CA ASP A 133 22.51 -7.33 -8.87
C ASP A 133 21.41 -8.38 -8.55
N LYS A 134 21.21 -8.69 -7.26
CA LYS A 134 20.16 -9.62 -6.80
C LYS A 134 18.84 -8.91 -6.56
N PHE A 135 18.83 -7.57 -6.54
CA PHE A 135 17.60 -6.79 -6.48
C PHE A 135 16.94 -6.76 -7.85
N ALA A 136 16.08 -7.74 -8.11
CA ALA A 136 15.10 -7.62 -9.16
C ALA A 136 13.98 -6.66 -8.70
N LEU A 137 13.76 -5.59 -9.47
CA LEU A 137 12.57 -4.73 -9.35
C LEU A 137 11.33 -5.53 -9.77
N LYS A 138 10.88 -6.43 -8.90
CA LYS A 138 9.69 -7.26 -9.14
C LYS A 138 8.44 -6.40 -8.96
N SER A 139 7.44 -6.59 -9.83
CA SER A 139 6.09 -6.05 -9.61
C SER A 139 5.60 -6.51 -8.23
N PHE A 140 5.13 -5.57 -7.40
CA PHE A 140 4.74 -5.83 -6.00
C PHE A 140 3.57 -6.84 -5.90
N PHE A 141 2.80 -7.04 -6.97
CA PHE A 141 1.65 -7.95 -7.02
C PHE A 141 1.61 -8.87 -8.26
N GLY A 142 2.59 -8.81 -9.17
CA GLY A 142 2.53 -9.52 -10.44
C GLY A 142 1.54 -8.88 -11.44
N SER A 143 1.43 -9.45 -12.64
CA SER A 143 0.72 -8.86 -13.79
C SER A 143 -0.77 -8.61 -13.54
N LYS A 144 -1.20 -7.33 -13.58
CA LYS A 144 -2.61 -6.85 -13.59
C LYS A 144 -3.60 -7.77 -12.88
N ILE A 145 -3.60 -7.76 -11.56
CA ILE A 145 -4.52 -8.55 -10.75
C ILE A 145 -5.39 -7.59 -9.93
N LYS A 146 -6.70 -7.64 -10.16
CA LYS A 146 -7.68 -7.05 -9.25
C LYS A 146 -7.78 -7.96 -8.03
N HIS A 147 -7.32 -7.48 -6.88
CA HIS A 147 -7.38 -8.24 -5.64
C HIS A 147 -8.46 -7.67 -4.72
N ASN A 148 -9.31 -8.55 -4.22
CA ASN A 148 -10.29 -8.24 -3.18
C ASN A 148 -9.64 -8.48 -1.82
N PHE A 149 -9.50 -7.43 -1.03
CA PHE A 149 -9.00 -7.53 0.34
C PHE A 149 -10.12 -7.18 1.32
N ARG A 150 -10.09 -7.85 2.46
CA ARG A 150 -10.97 -7.58 3.59
C ARG A 150 -10.26 -6.54 4.47
N LEU A 151 -10.77 -5.32 4.51
CA LEU A 151 -10.30 -4.33 5.48
C LEU A 151 -10.81 -4.75 6.85
N ILE A 152 -9.91 -4.82 7.83
CA ILE A 152 -10.19 -5.16 9.23
C ILE A 152 -10.21 -3.87 10.04
#